data_AF-A0A645HPN3-F1
#
_entry.id   AF-A0A645HPN3-F1
#
_cell.length_a   1.000
_cell.length_b   1.000
_cell.length_c   1.000
_cell.angle_alpha   90.00
_cell.angle_beta   90.00
_cell.angle_gamma   90.00
#
_symmetry.space_group_name_H-M   'P 1'
#
loop_
_entity.id
_entity.type
_entity.pdbx_description
1 polymer ?
#
loop_
_entity_poly.entity_id
_entity_poly.type
_entity_poly.pdbx_seq_one_letter_code
_entity_poly.pdbx_strand_id
1 'polypeptide(L)'
;MSWNGDYVEVITSENYDDIITAKFRKYEDINKSIEDHAKFLVENPRYEEYGVFKAKSYKDQAQALEDAGYSTKQNESGEFIYADMLIDIIERYGLHKIDKIYR
;
A
#
# COMPACT_ATOMS: atom_id res chain seq x y z
N MET A 1 15.27 10.93 1.56
CA MET A 1 14.55 10.37 0.39
C MET A 1 15.57 10.10 -0.71
N SER A 2 15.65 8.87 -1.22
CA SER A 2 16.59 8.43 -2.27
C SER A 2 16.02 8.52 -3.69
N TRP A 3 14.88 9.20 -3.85
CA TRP A 3 14.23 9.36 -5.16
C TRP A 3 14.91 10.47 -5.96
N ASN A 4 15.42 10.13 -7.15
CA ASN A 4 16.08 11.06 -8.07
C ASN A 4 15.24 11.39 -9.33
N GLY A 5 14.00 10.89 -9.41
CA GLY A 5 13.10 11.12 -10.54
C GLY A 5 12.17 12.32 -10.34
N ASP A 6 11.24 12.49 -11.27
CA ASP A 6 10.23 13.55 -11.21
C ASP A 6 9.32 13.41 -9.98
N TYR A 7 8.77 14.54 -9.53
CA TYR A 7 7.78 14.58 -8.48
C TYR A 7 6.67 15.58 -8.78
N VAL A 8 5.55 15.43 -8.08
CA VAL A 8 4.47 16.41 -8.00
C VAL A 8 4.24 16.76 -6.53
N GLU A 9 3.90 18.01 -6.26
CA GLU A 9 3.51 18.46 -4.92
C GLU A 9 1.99 18.36 -4.79
N VAL A 10 1.54 17.60 -3.81
CA VAL A 10 0.12 17.35 -3.55
C VAL A 10 -0.17 17.65 -2.10
N ILE A 11 -1.28 18.35 -1.86
CA ILE A 11 -1.81 18.57 -0.52
C ILE A 11 -2.42 17.24 -0.05
N THR A 12 -1.87 16.67 1.00
CA THR A 12 -2.34 15.42 1.62
C THR A 12 -2.64 15.66 3.09
N SER A 13 -3.52 14.83 3.66
CA SER A 13 -3.77 14.81 5.10
C SER A 13 -2.98 13.66 5.72
N GLU A 14 -2.18 13.97 6.72
CA GLU A 14 -1.68 12.99 7.69
C GLU A 14 -2.54 13.13 8.95
N ASN A 15 -2.98 12.01 9.55
CA ASN A 15 -3.69 11.99 10.85
C ASN A 15 -4.87 12.99 11.01
N TYR A 16 -5.76 13.08 10.01
CA TYR A 16 -7.02 13.85 9.97
C TYR A 16 -6.92 15.38 10.10
N ASP A 17 -6.02 15.92 10.92
CA ASP A 17 -5.91 17.35 11.19
C ASP A 17 -4.71 18.02 10.49
N ASP A 18 -3.66 17.26 10.12
CA ASP A 18 -2.47 17.83 9.50
C ASP A 18 -2.56 17.81 7.98
N ILE A 19 -2.87 18.96 7.40
CA ILE A 19 -2.77 19.19 5.95
C ILE A 19 -1.32 19.58 5.61
N ILE A 20 -0.62 18.71 4.89
CA ILE A 20 0.76 18.94 4.46
C ILE A 20 0.86 18.93 2.93
N THR A 21 1.76 19.76 2.40
CA THR A 21 2.19 19.61 1.00
C THR A 21 3.30 18.57 0.96
N ALA A 22 3.00 17.40 0.38
CA ALA A 22 3.95 16.31 0.23
C ALA A 22 4.39 16.14 -1.23
N LYS A 23 5.63 15.68 -1.43
CA LYS A 23 6.18 15.33 -2.74
C LYS A 23 5.88 13.87 -3.05
N PHE A 24 5.05 13.63 -4.05
CA PHE A 24 4.76 12.30 -4.58
C PHE A 24 5.58 12.04 -5.84
N ARG A 25 6.07 10.80 -5.98
CA ARG A 25 6.81 10.38 -7.18
C ARG A 25 5.88 10.49 -8.40
N LYS A 26 6.40 11.06 -9.48
CA LYS A 26 5.73 11.15 -10.76
C LYS A 26 6.38 10.14 -11.71
N TYR A 27 5.54 9.41 -12.44
CA TYR A 27 5.97 8.41 -13.40
C TYR A 27 5.50 8.78 -14.80
N GLU A 28 6.26 8.34 -15.80
CA GLU A 28 5.94 8.53 -17.22
C GLU A 28 4.70 7.72 -17.64
N ASP A 29 4.54 6.53 -17.06
CA ASP A 29 3.41 5.63 -17.31
C ASP A 29 3.04 4.79 -16.08
N ILE A 30 1.94 4.05 -16.19
CA ILE A 30 1.42 3.20 -15.10
C ILE A 30 2.32 1.99 -14.81
N ASN A 31 3.03 1.46 -15.80
CA ASN A 31 3.91 0.30 -15.60
C ASN A 31 5.10 0.68 -14.72
N LYS A 32 5.68 1.87 -14.91
CA LYS A 32 6.75 2.39 -14.05
C LYS A 32 6.30 2.59 -12.61
N SER A 33 5.07 3.04 -12.40
CA SER A 33 4.48 3.13 -11.06
C SER A 33 4.34 1.74 -10.41
N ILE A 34 3.85 0.75 -11.15
CA ILE A 34 3.68 -0.63 -10.67
C ILE A 34 5.05 -1.27 -10.36
N GLU A 35 6.03 -1.12 -11.25
CA GLU A 35 7.40 -1.63 -11.07
C GLU A 35 8.06 -1.03 -9.82
N ASP A 36 7.98 0.29 -9.64
CA ASP A 36 8.57 0.96 -8.47
C ASP A 36 7.85 0.57 -7.18
N HIS A 37 6.52 0.44 -7.21
CA HIS A 37 5.76 -0.01 -6.05
C HIS A 37 6.14 -1.43 -5.63
N ALA A 38 6.24 -2.37 -6.58
CA ALA A 38 6.69 -3.73 -6.31
C ALA A 38 8.11 -3.75 -5.75
N LYS A 39 9.02 -2.97 -6.35
CA LYS A 39 10.40 -2.82 -5.89
C LYS A 39 10.47 -2.27 -4.47
N PHE A 40 9.68 -1.24 -4.15
CA PHE A 40 9.62 -0.66 -2.81
C PHE A 40 9.21 -1.69 -1.75
N LEU A 41 8.22 -2.53 -2.04
CA LEU A 41 7.80 -3.59 -1.13
C LEU A 41 8.90 -4.64 -0.94
N VAL A 42 9.56 -5.06 -2.03
CA VAL A 42 10.57 -6.13 -2.00
C VAL A 42 11.89 -5.66 -1.35
N GLU A 43 12.32 -4.42 -1.60
CA GLU A 43 13.58 -3.89 -1.09
C GLU A 43 13.50 -3.44 0.37
N ASN A 44 12.31 -3.17 0.89
CA ASN A 44 12.14 -2.76 2.28
C ASN A 44 11.92 -3.99 3.18
N PRO A 45 12.90 -4.35 4.04
CA PRO A 45 12.88 -5.62 4.78
C PRO A 45 11.67 -5.77 5.70
N ARG A 46 11.06 -4.67 6.15
CA ARG A 46 9.87 -4.74 7.01
C ARG A 46 8.74 -5.57 6.38
N TYR A 47 8.51 -5.47 5.08
CA TYR A 47 7.41 -6.20 4.45
C TYR A 47 7.66 -7.71 4.41
N GLU A 48 8.92 -8.12 4.28
CA GLU A 48 9.31 -9.53 4.42
C GLU A 48 9.24 -10.01 5.87
N GLU A 49 9.66 -9.17 6.83
CA GLU A 49 9.63 -9.46 8.27
C GLU A 49 8.20 -9.67 8.79
N TYR A 50 7.26 -8.82 8.38
CA TYR A 50 5.84 -8.94 8.70
C TYR A 50 5.12 -9.98 7.82
N GLY A 51 5.81 -10.63 6.89
CA GLY A 51 5.30 -11.79 6.16
C GLY A 51 4.40 -11.47 4.96
N VAL A 52 4.46 -10.26 4.40
CA VAL A 52 3.65 -9.84 3.23
C VAL A 52 3.82 -10.83 2.07
N PHE A 53 5.03 -11.34 1.83
CA PHE A 53 5.32 -12.28 0.74
C PHE A 53 5.10 -13.75 1.10
N LYS A 54 4.87 -14.06 2.38
CA LYS A 54 4.60 -15.42 2.89
C LYS A 54 3.12 -15.70 3.11
N ALA A 55 2.29 -14.66 3.13
CA ALA A 55 0.85 -14.74 3.30
C ALA A 55 0.22 -15.68 2.26
N LYS A 56 -0.68 -16.56 2.72
CA LYS A 56 -1.34 -17.57 1.86
C LYS A 56 -2.69 -17.10 1.33
N SER A 57 -3.26 -16.07 1.94
CA SER A 57 -4.51 -15.44 1.53
C SER A 57 -4.32 -13.93 1.38
N TYR A 58 -5.15 -13.31 0.55
CA TYR A 58 -5.17 -11.85 0.40
C TYR A 58 -5.51 -11.14 1.72
N LYS A 59 -6.27 -11.80 2.61
CA LYS A 59 -6.60 -11.26 3.93
C LYS A 59 -5.36 -11.20 4.83
N ASP A 60 -4.62 -12.30 4.90
CA ASP A 60 -3.36 -12.34 5.66
C ASP A 60 -2.33 -11.36 5.08
N GLN A 61 -2.30 -11.19 3.76
CA GLN A 61 -1.40 -10.27 3.09
C GLN A 61 -1.78 -8.80 3.37
N ALA A 62 -3.07 -8.48 3.37
CA ALA A 62 -3.57 -7.16 3.72
C ALA A 62 -3.24 -6.80 5.18
N GLN A 63 -3.42 -7.74 6.11
CA GLN A 63 -3.04 -7.53 7.51
C GLN A 63 -1.53 -7.34 7.66
N ALA A 64 -0.71 -8.17 6.99
CA ALA A 64 0.75 -8.02 7.02
C ALA A 64 1.22 -6.65 6.47
N LEU A 65 0.53 -6.09 5.47
CA LEU A 65 0.82 -4.74 4.96
C LEU A 65 0.50 -3.63 5.97
N GLU A 66 -0.62 -3.76 6.69
CA GLU A 66 -1.01 -2.85 7.76
C GLU A 66 -0.02 -2.93 8.92
N ASP A 67 0.29 -4.14 9.40
CA ASP A 67 1.23 -4.38 10.50
C ASP A 67 2.64 -3.88 10.17
N ALA A 68 3.04 -3.94 8.89
CA ALA A 68 4.31 -3.39 8.39
C ALA A 68 4.32 -1.85 8.31
N GLY A 69 3.21 -1.18 8.59
CA GLY A 69 3.08 0.27 8.56
C GLY A 69 3.10 0.83 7.13
N TYR A 70 2.37 0.19 6.21
CA TYR A 70 2.16 0.73 4.86
C TYR A 70 1.28 1.99 4.88
N SER A 71 0.31 2.07 5.79
CA SER A 71 -0.59 3.22 5.95
C SER A 71 -0.77 3.57 7.42
N THR A 72 -0.96 4.86 7.71
CA THR A 72 -1.32 5.39 9.02
C THR A 72 -2.83 5.53 9.20
N LYS A 73 -3.64 5.06 8.23
CA LYS A 73 -5.09 5.25 8.23
C LYS A 73 -5.76 4.56 9.41
N GLN A 74 -6.41 5.36 10.25
CA GLN A 74 -7.20 4.89 11.39
C GLN A 74 -8.67 5.31 11.26
N ASN A 75 -9.56 4.62 11.97
CA ASN A 75 -10.93 5.08 12.17
C ASN A 75 -11.02 6.09 13.34
N GLU A 76 -12.23 6.56 13.66
CA GLU A 76 -12.48 7.53 14.74
C GLU A 76 -12.10 7.01 16.14
N SER A 77 -11.98 5.69 16.30
CA SER A 77 -11.56 5.04 17.55
C SER A 77 -10.04 4.81 17.61
N GLY A 78 -9.29 5.24 16.59
CA GLY A 78 -7.83 5.06 16.52
C GLY A 78 -7.39 3.66 16.09
N GLU A 79 -8.30 2.84 15.59
CA GLU A 79 -7.98 1.50 15.09
C GLU A 79 -7.48 1.60 13.65
N PHE A 80 -6.41 0.90 13.30
CA PHE A 80 -5.95 0.80 11.91
C PHE A 80 -6.98 0.03 11.08
N ILE A 81 -7.29 0.55 9.89
CA ILE A 81 -8.37 0.03 9.03
C ILE A 81 -7.91 -0.22 7.59
N TYR A 82 -6.61 -0.13 7.33
CA TYR A 82 -6.05 -0.29 5.99
C TYR A 82 -6.27 -1.72 5.47
N ALA A 83 -6.08 -2.73 6.33
CA ALA A 83 -6.32 -4.13 5.96
C ALA A 83 -7.78 -4.36 5.57
N ASP A 84 -8.73 -3.87 6.39
CA ASP A 84 -10.17 -3.98 6.14
C ASP A 84 -10.58 -3.31 4.82
N MET A 85 -10.06 -2.10 4.55
CA MET A 85 -10.33 -1.38 3.31
C MET A 85 -9.83 -2.15 2.09
N LEU A 86 -8.65 -2.76 2.15
CA LEU A 86 -8.11 -3.59 1.07
C LEU A 86 -8.96 -4.84 0.84
N ILE A 87 -9.33 -5.53 1.92
CA ILE A 87 -10.17 -6.73 1.87
C ILE A 87 -11.53 -6.41 1.23
N ASP A 88 -12.18 -5.31 1.64
CA ASP A 88 -13.45 -4.86 1.08
C ASP A 88 -13.35 -4.60 -0.42
N ILE A 89 -12.30 -3.94 -0.91
CA ILE A 89 -12.08 -3.71 -2.34
C ILE A 89 -11.90 -5.05 -3.08
N ILE A 90 -11.07 -5.95 -2.56
CA ILE A 90 -10.80 -7.25 -3.18
C ILE A 90 -12.06 -8.11 -3.27
N GLU A 91 -12.91 -8.08 -2.23
CA GLU A 91 -14.16 -8.83 -2.20
C GLU A 91 -15.23 -8.20 -3.09
N ARG A 92 -15.43 -6.88 -3.01
CA ARG A 92 -16.41 -6.14 -3.81
C ARG A 92 -16.22 -6.36 -5.31
N TYR A 93 -14.97 -6.35 -5.78
CA TYR A 93 -14.64 -6.54 -7.19
C TYR A 93 -14.27 -7.98 -7.54
N GLY A 94 -14.24 -8.89 -6.56
CA GLY A 94 -13.87 -10.29 -6.77
C GLY A 94 -12.44 -10.46 -7.31
N LEU A 95 -11.51 -9.58 -6.95
CA LEU A 95 -10.14 -9.55 -7.50
C LEU A 95 -9.35 -10.82 -7.17
N HIS A 96 -9.62 -11.45 -6.03
CA HIS A 96 -9.04 -12.74 -5.64
C HIS A 96 -9.30 -13.88 -6.66
N LYS A 97 -10.25 -13.69 -7.59
CA LYS A 97 -10.51 -14.65 -8.67
C LYS A 97 -9.45 -14.55 -9.77
N ILE A 98 -8.85 -13.38 -9.96
CA ILE A 98 -7.80 -13.13 -10.95
C ILE A 98 -6.52 -13.87 -10.55
N ASP A 99 -6.20 -13.89 -9.25
CA ASP A 99 -5.04 -14.61 -8.70
C ASP A 99 -5.08 -16.11 -9.00
N LYS A 100 -6.27 -16.70 -9.16
CA LYS A 100 -6.42 -18.12 -9.51
C LYS A 100 -6.23 -18.40 -11.01
N ILE A 101 -6.41 -17.38 -11.85
CA ILE A 101 -6.28 -17.50 -13.31
C ILE A 101 -4.81 -17.41 -13.72
N TYR A 102 -4.01 -16.63 -12.99
CA TYR A 102 -2.62 -16.31 -13.34
C TYR A 102 -1.57 -16.90 -12.37
N ARG A 103 -1.93 -17.89 -11.54
CA ARG A 103 -0.99 -18.57 -10.63
C ARG A 103 -0.18 -19.69 -11.29
#